data_AF-A0A1F8PS23-F1
#
_entry.id   AF-A0A1F8PS23-F1
#
_cell.length_a   1.000
_cell.length_b   1.000
_cell.length_c   1.000
_cell.angle_alpha   90.00
_cell.angle_beta   90.00
_cell.angle_gamma   90.00
#
_symmetry.space_group_name_H-M   'P 1'
#
loop_
_entity.id
_entity.type
_entity.pdbx_description
1 polymer ?
#
loop_
_entity_poly.entity_id
_entity_poly.type
_entity_poly.pdbx_seq_one_letter_code
_entity_poly.pdbx_strand_id
1 'polypeptide(L)' 'MTTVTYFVPAIHCGHCTHTIETEVKELPGVNSVKADMETRKVEITFEPPADEAKIKSLLAEIHYPVNGMVAM' A
#
# COMPACT_ATOMS: atom_id res chain seq x y z
N MET A 1 -7.56 -10.85 -9.59
CA MET A 1 -6.99 -9.49 -9.63
C MET A 1 -7.88 -8.55 -8.85
N THR A 2 -7.41 -8.10 -7.69
CA THR A 2 -8.12 -7.16 -6.82
C THR A 2 -7.29 -5.90 -6.67
N THR A 3 -7.88 -4.75 -6.91
CA THR A 3 -7.24 -3.45 -6.72
C THR A 3 -7.92 -2.75 -5.56
N VAL A 4 -7.13 -2.34 -4.57
CA VAL A 4 -7.60 -1.62 -3.39
C VAL A 4 -6.85 -0.31 -3.24
N THR A 5 -7.52 0.70 -2.70
CA THR A 5 -6.91 2.00 -2.45
C THR A 5 -6.95 2.31 -0.96
N TYR A 6 -5.78 2.53 -0.38
CA TYR A 6 -5.61 2.90 1.02
C TYR A 6 -5.25 4.36 1.16
N PHE A 7 -5.67 4.96 2.27
CA PHE A 7 -5.24 6.30 2.63
C PHE A 7 -4.13 6.23 3.67
N VAL A 8 -2.97 6.81 3.35
CA VAL A 8 -1.77 6.79 4.20
C VAL A 8 -1.39 8.22 4.55
N PRO A 9 -1.90 8.77 5.67
CA PRO A 9 -1.59 10.14 6.07
C PRO A 9 -0.12 10.34 6.46
N ALA A 10 0.61 9.25 6.73
CA ALA A 10 2.02 9.27 7.10
C ALA A 10 2.98 9.57 5.92
N ILE A 11 2.50 9.60 4.67
CA ILE A 11 3.32 9.97 3.52
C ILE A 11 3.57 11.49 3.55
N HIS A 12 4.72 11.89 4.10
CA HIS A 12 5.15 13.29 4.20
C HIS A 12 6.37 13.65 3.34
N CYS A 13 7.12 12.66 2.86
CA CYS A 13 8.32 12.87 2.03
C CYS A 13 8.30 11.96 0.78
N GLY A 14 8.78 12.46 -0.36
CA GLY A 14 8.81 11.71 -1.62
C GLY A 14 9.67 10.43 -1.59
N HIS A 15 10.58 10.28 -0.62
CA HIS A 15 11.30 9.02 -0.41
C HIS A 15 10.43 7.92 0.21
N CYS A 16 9.35 8.28 0.92
CA CYS A 16 8.48 7.33 1.59
C CYS A 16 7.67 6.48 0.59
N THR A 17 7.20 7.08 -0.51
CA THR A 17 6.40 6.38 -1.53
C THR A 17 7.21 5.26 -2.17
N HIS A 18 8.45 5.54 -2.56
CA HIS A 18 9.30 4.55 -3.21
C HIS A 18 9.59 3.33 -2.33
N THR A 19 9.82 3.56 -1.02
CA THR A 19 9.99 2.46 -0.05
C THR A 19 8.71 1.63 0.05
N ILE A 20 7.55 2.26 0.21
CA ILE A 20 6.26 1.55 0.27
C ILE A 20 6.04 0.73 -1.00
N GLU A 21 6.28 1.31 -2.17
CA GLU A 21 6.11 0.64 -3.46
C GLU A 21 7.00 -0.58 -3.59
N THR A 22 8.27 -0.47 -3.17
CA THR A 22 9.23 -1.57 -3.23
C THR A 22 8.86 -2.69 -2.27
N GLU A 23 8.67 -2.36 -0.99
CA GLU A 23 8.37 -3.35 0.06
C GLU A 23 7.06 -4.09 -0.22
N VAL A 24 6.00 -3.35 -0.60
CA VAL A 24 4.70 -3.97 -0.89
C VAL A 24 4.76 -4.79 -2.17
N LYS A 25 5.54 -4.37 -3.18
CA LYS A 25 5.72 -5.14 -4.42
C LYS A 25 6.52 -6.42 -4.21
N GLU A 26 7.36 -6.50 -3.17
CA GLU A 26 8.05 -7.73 -2.79
C GLU A 26 7.10 -8.77 -2.15
N LEU A 27 5.88 -8.40 -1.76
CA LEU A 27 4.92 -9.36 -1.23
C LEU A 27 4.48 -10.37 -2.31
N PRO A 28 4.47 -11.67 -1.99
CA PRO A 28 4.01 -12.70 -2.91
C PRO A 28 2.51 -12.57 -3.16
N GLY A 29 2.14 -12.31 -4.41
CA GLY A 29 0.76 -12.06 -4.85
C GLY A 29 0.47 -10.59 -5.13
N VAL A 30 1.36 -9.66 -4.81
CA VAL A 30 1.22 -8.26 -5.26
C VAL A 30 1.69 -8.17 -6.71
N ASN A 31 0.83 -7.58 -7.55
CA ASN A 31 1.07 -7.45 -8.98
C ASN A 31 1.57 -6.03 -9.32
N SER A 32 0.92 -5.01 -8.74
CA SER A 32 1.31 -3.61 -8.90
C SER A 32 1.02 -2.81 -7.63
N VAL A 33 1.85 -1.82 -7.35
CA VAL A 33 1.64 -0.82 -6.28
C VAL A 33 1.89 0.55 -6.88
N LYS A 34 1.05 1.50 -6.50
CA LYS A 34 1.15 2.90 -6.91
C LYS A 34 0.86 3.79 -5.72
N ALA A 35 1.86 4.53 -5.26
CA ALA A 35 1.74 5.42 -4.12
C ALA A 35 1.69 6.89 -4.57
N ASP A 36 0.57 7.56 -4.32
CA ASP A 36 0.33 8.96 -4.64
C ASP A 36 0.47 9.84 -3.38
N MET A 37 1.61 10.54 -3.27
CA MET A 37 1.86 11.47 -2.16
C MET A 37 0.95 12.72 -2.21
N GLU A 38 0.56 13.18 -3.41
CA GLU A 38 -0.29 14.36 -3.58
C GLU A 38 -1.68 14.12 -2.98
N THR A 39 -2.25 12.94 -3.26
CA THR A 39 -3.56 12.56 -2.73
C THR A 39 -3.49 11.82 -1.40
N ARG A 40 -2.27 11.44 -0.96
CA ARG A 40 -1.98 10.57 0.20
C ARG A 40 -2.69 9.21 0.10
N LYS A 41 -2.78 8.68 -1.12
CA LYS A 41 -3.42 7.41 -1.43
C LYS A 41 -2.39 6.41 -1.94
N VAL A 42 -2.60 5.13 -1.64
CA VAL A 42 -1.78 4.03 -2.12
C VAL A 42 -2.71 3.01 -2.75
N GLU A 43 -2.62 2.88 -4.07
CA GLU A 43 -3.35 1.88 -4.86
C GLU A 43 -2.49 0.61 -4.96
N ILE A 44 -3.06 -0.51 -4.56
CA ILE A 44 -2.37 -1.80 -4.49
C ILE A 44 -3.22 -2.81 -5.24
N THR A 45 -2.63 -3.38 -6.28
CA THR A 45 -3.21 -4.46 -7.08
C THR A 45 -2.56 -5.76 -6.67
N PHE A 46 -3.36 -6.67 -6.13
CA PHE A 46 -2.89 -7.95 -5.61
C PHE A 46 -3.85 -9.09 -5.97
N GLU A 47 -3.34 -10.30 -5.86
CA GLU A 47 -4.03 -11.55 -6.16
C GLU A 47 -3.70 -12.60 -5.12
N PRO A 48 -4.59 -13.58 -4.89
CA PRO A 48 -4.28 -14.72 -4.02
C PRO A 48 -2.92 -15.32 -4.42
N PRO A 49 -1.97 -15.47 -3.49
CA PRO A 49 -2.14 -15.58 -2.04
C PRO A 49 -1.95 -14.27 -1.23
N ALA A 50 -1.86 -13.10 -1.85
CA ALA A 50 -1.83 -11.83 -1.13
C ALA A 50 -3.24 -11.41 -0.67
N ASP A 51 -3.30 -10.76 0.49
CA ASP A 51 -4.54 -10.30 1.12
C ASP A 51 -4.33 -8.91 1.74
N GLU A 52 -5.42 -8.17 1.89
CA GLU A 52 -5.40 -6.86 2.57
C GLU A 52 -4.75 -6.92 3.94
N ALA A 53 -4.98 -7.98 4.71
CA ALA A 53 -4.40 -8.14 6.04
C ALA A 53 -2.86 -8.18 5.99
N LYS A 54 -2.28 -8.89 5.02
CA LYS A 54 -0.82 -8.98 4.83
C LYS A 54 -0.25 -7.61 4.45
N ILE A 55 -0.91 -6.94 3.51
CA ILE A 55 -0.53 -5.61 3.05
C ILE A 55 -0.57 -4.61 4.22
N LYS A 56 -1.65 -4.59 4.99
CA LYS A 56 -1.81 -3.73 6.18
C LYS A 56 -0.75 -4.01 7.24
N SER A 57 -0.45 -5.30 7.47
CA SER A 57 0.58 -5.71 8.42
C SER A 57 1.95 -5.21 7.98
N LEU A 58 2.34 -5.45 6.73
CA LEU A 58 3.61 -4.96 6.19
C LEU A 58 3.71 -3.44 6.31
N LEU A 59 2.68 -2.72 5.87
CA LEU A 59 2.60 -1.26 5.96
C LEU A 59 2.77 -0.77 7.40
N ALA A 60 2.19 -1.45 8.39
CA ALA A 60 2.41 -1.14 9.80
C ALA A 60 3.85 -1.44 10.27
N GLU A 61 4.47 -2.52 9.80
CA GLU A 61 5.87 -2.86 10.11
C GLU A 61 6.85 -1.85 9.53
N ILE A 62 6.58 -1.31 8.33
CA ILE A 62 7.38 -0.24 7.73
C ILE A 62 7.00 1.17 8.23
N HIS A 63 6.22 1.26 9.32
CA HIS A 63 5.79 2.52 9.96
C HIS A 63 4.85 3.42 9.11
N TYR A 64 4.11 2.84 8.17
CA TYR A 64 3.11 3.52 7.33
C TYR A 64 1.71 2.93 7.56
N PRO A 65 1.11 3.06 8.76
CA PRO A 65 -0.21 2.51 9.03
C PRO A 65 -1.26 3.11 8.07
N VAL A 66 -2.05 2.25 7.42
CA VAL A 66 -3.20 2.69 6.64
C VAL A 66 -4.32 3.11 7.57
N ASN A 67 -4.91 4.29 7.37
CA ASN A 67 -5.95 4.81 8.26
C ASN A 67 -7.38 4.52 7.74
N GLY A 68 -7.55 3.40 7.06
CA GLY A 68 -8.82 2.98 6.47
C GLY A 68 -8.68 2.51 5.01
N MET A 69 -9.67 1.76 4.56
CA MET A 69 -9.85 1.41 3.15
C MET A 69 -10.75 2.46 2.49
N VAL A 70 -10.33 2.99 1.34
CA VAL A 70 -11.22 3.79 0.49
C VAL A 70 -12.00 2.80 -0.36
N ALA A 71 -13.07 2.25 0.22
CA ALA A 71 -14.06 1.50 -0.54
C ALA A 71 -14.90 2.51 -1.33
N MET A 72 -14.83 2.44 -2.66
CA MET A 72 -15.86 2.96 -3.55
C MET A 72 -16.55 1.78 -4.21
#